data_AF-T1AW45-F1
#
_entry.id   AF-T1AW45-F1
#
_cell.length_a   1.000
_cell.length_b   1.000
_cell.length_c   1.000
_cell.angle_alpha   90.00
_cell.angle_beta   90.00
_cell.angle_gamma   90.00
#
_symmetry.space_group_name_H-M   'P 1'
#
loop_
_entity.id
_entity.type
_entity.pdbx_description
1 polymer ?
#
loop_
_entity_poly.entity_id
_entity_poly.type
_entity_poly.pdbx_seq_one_letter_code
_entity_poly.pdbx_strand_id
1 'polypeptide(L)'
;LAEPSLLRRLKDPHSKQNQQPAQEYVNGNYRALRPDMFIAVALCTHMQCIPDYRPAPHTVTPWWPGGFHCACHGSMYDFSARVLEGSPAPLNIPIPPYYWKTATMVTIGEANKSGIDKNWTPDIW
;
A
#
# COMPACT_ATOMS: atom_id res chain seq x y z
N LEU A 1 7.51 5.12 9.77
CA LEU A 1 6.48 4.07 9.53
C LEU A 1 6.79 2.71 10.19
N ALA A 2 7.88 2.60 10.95
CA ALA A 2 8.23 1.41 11.74
C ALA A 2 8.01 1.60 13.25
N GLU A 3 7.47 2.75 13.66
CA GLU A 3 7.17 3.03 15.07
C GLU A 3 6.22 1.95 15.61
N PRO A 4 6.57 1.24 16.70
CA PRO A 4 5.77 0.14 17.23
C PRO A 4 4.32 0.54 17.54
N SER A 5 4.11 1.80 17.94
CA SER A 5 2.79 2.36 18.22
C SER A 5 1.90 2.47 16.98
N LEU A 6 2.49 2.76 15.81
CA LEU A 6 1.76 2.84 14.54
C LEU A 6 1.52 1.45 13.97
N LEU A 7 2.49 0.54 14.05
CA LEU A 7 2.34 -0.83 13.56
C LEU A 7 1.17 -1.56 14.23
N ARG A 8 0.94 -1.33 15.52
CA ARG A 8 -0.23 -1.88 16.26
C ARG A 8 -1.58 -1.33 15.80
N ARG A 9 -1.60 -0.28 14.99
CA ARG A 9 -2.83 0.34 14.45
C ARG A 9 -3.11 -0.10 13.01
N LEU A 10 -2.31 -1.02 12.45
CA LEU A 10 -2.50 -1.57 11.12
C LEU A 10 -3.23 -2.91 11.22
N LYS A 11 -4.15 -3.18 10.28
CA LYS A 11 -4.79 -4.52 10.19
C LYS A 11 -3.82 -5.59 9.73
N ASP A 12 -2.97 -5.22 8.77
CA ASP A 12 -1.96 -6.11 8.19
C ASP A 12 -0.60 -5.38 8.14
N PRO A 13 0.10 -5.25 9.29
CA PRO A 13 1.36 -4.52 9.38
C PRO A 13 2.48 -5.12 8.53
N HIS A 14 2.40 -6.41 8.24
CA HIS A 14 3.43 -7.19 7.57
C HIS A 14 3.07 -7.60 6.12
N SER A 15 1.94 -7.11 5.59
CA SER A 15 1.50 -7.38 4.21
C SER A 15 1.44 -8.89 3.89
N LYS A 16 0.81 -9.67 4.75
CA LYS A 16 0.78 -11.15 4.65
C LYS A 16 -0.26 -11.70 3.67
N GLN A 17 -1.11 -10.84 3.11
CA GLN A 17 -2.19 -11.24 2.20
C GLN A 17 -1.63 -11.59 0.80
N ASN A 18 -2.26 -12.55 0.10
CA ASN A 18 -1.72 -13.12 -1.14
C ASN A 18 -1.50 -12.09 -2.26
N GLN A 19 -2.39 -11.09 -2.41
CA GLN A 19 -2.19 -9.99 -3.38
C GLN A 19 -0.99 -9.08 -3.10
N GLN A 20 -0.31 -9.24 -1.97
CA GLN A 20 0.86 -8.44 -1.60
C GLN A 20 2.14 -9.04 -2.19
N PRO A 21 3.11 -8.20 -2.60
CA PRO A 21 4.41 -8.70 -3.02
C PRO A 21 5.12 -9.43 -1.89
N ALA A 22 5.96 -10.40 -2.24
CA ALA A 22 6.87 -11.04 -1.31
C ALA A 22 7.74 -10.01 -0.57
N GLN A 23 8.02 -10.26 0.71
CA GLN A 23 8.77 -9.32 1.55
C GLN A 23 10.23 -9.15 1.08
N GLU A 24 10.78 -10.13 0.36
CA GLU A 24 12.11 -10.05 -0.24
C GLU A 24 12.13 -9.18 -1.50
N TYR A 25 10.96 -8.96 -2.12
CA TYR A 25 10.85 -8.16 -3.33
C TYR A 25 10.79 -6.67 -3.01
N VAL A 26 9.96 -6.26 -2.06
CA VAL A 26 9.85 -4.86 -1.63
C VAL A 26 10.57 -4.60 -0.32
N ASN A 27 11.08 -3.39 -0.11
CA ASN A 27 11.62 -2.99 1.18
C ASN A 27 10.51 -2.98 2.24
N GLY A 28 10.47 -4.02 3.07
CA GLY A 28 9.38 -4.37 3.99
C GLY A 28 8.51 -3.21 4.47
N ASN A 29 9.06 -2.29 5.27
CA ASN A 29 8.26 -1.21 5.87
C ASN A 29 7.84 -0.12 4.88
N TYR A 30 8.62 0.14 3.83
CA TYR A 30 8.24 1.10 2.78
C TYR A 30 7.24 0.50 1.79
N ARG A 31 7.25 -0.83 1.67
CA ARG A 31 6.55 -1.58 0.62
C ARG A 31 6.86 -1.02 -0.78
N ALA A 32 8.14 -0.76 -1.03
CA ALA A 32 8.64 -0.22 -2.30
C ALA A 32 10.01 -0.79 -2.65
N LEU A 33 10.37 -0.84 -3.94
CA LEU A 33 11.71 -1.24 -4.39
C LEU A 33 12.77 -0.18 -4.05
N ARG A 34 12.37 1.09 -3.97
CA ARG A 34 13.22 2.21 -3.55
C ARG A 34 12.53 3.03 -2.46
N PRO A 35 13.27 3.58 -1.49
CA PRO A 35 12.66 4.33 -0.38
C PRO A 35 12.11 5.70 -0.79
N ASP A 36 12.54 6.24 -1.93
CA ASP A 36 12.16 7.57 -2.43
C ASP A 36 10.90 7.56 -3.32
N MET A 37 10.40 6.38 -3.70
CA MET A 37 9.27 6.28 -4.62
C MET A 37 8.37 5.09 -4.32
N PHE A 38 7.10 5.39 -4.03
CA PHE A 38 6.07 4.41 -3.75
C PHE A 38 5.17 4.23 -4.98
N ILE A 39 4.95 2.98 -5.39
CA ILE A 39 4.12 2.60 -6.54
C ILE A 39 3.09 1.60 -6.04
N ALA A 40 1.81 1.91 -6.26
CA ALA A 40 0.68 1.07 -5.85
C ALA A 40 -0.52 1.29 -6.79
N VAL A 41 -1.50 0.39 -6.74
CA VAL A 41 -2.78 0.57 -7.43
C VAL A 41 -3.64 1.53 -6.63
N ALA A 42 -3.99 2.71 -7.16
CA ALA A 42 -4.71 3.74 -6.40
C ALA A 42 -6.22 3.45 -6.19
N LEU A 43 -6.57 2.24 -5.74
CA LEU A 43 -7.93 1.78 -5.49
C LEU A 43 -8.09 1.31 -4.05
N CYS A 44 -9.09 1.86 -3.38
CA CYS A 44 -9.50 1.43 -2.05
C CYS A 44 -9.99 -0.01 -2.12
N THR A 45 -9.45 -0.86 -1.25
CA THR A 45 -9.79 -2.29 -1.19
C THR A 45 -11.17 -2.58 -0.60
N HIS A 46 -11.92 -1.55 -0.15
CA HIS A 46 -13.31 -1.68 0.26
C HIS A 46 -14.25 -1.83 -0.94
N MET A 47 -14.36 -0.76 -1.75
CA MET A 47 -15.26 -0.67 -2.91
C MET A 47 -14.66 0.22 -4.01
N GLN A 48 -13.34 0.12 -4.22
CA GLN A 48 -12.62 0.61 -5.42
C GLN A 48 -12.63 2.14 -5.67
N CYS A 49 -13.12 2.97 -4.75
CA CYS A 49 -12.90 4.43 -4.82
C CYS A 49 -11.40 4.78 -4.81
N ILE A 50 -11.03 5.93 -5.38
CA ILE A 50 -9.66 6.45 -5.32
C ILE A 50 -9.45 7.16 -3.98
N PRO A 51 -8.51 6.73 -3.12
CA PRO A 51 -8.19 7.43 -1.88
C PRO A 51 -7.46 8.76 -2.12
N ASP A 52 -7.79 9.80 -1.35
CA ASP A 52 -7.08 11.07 -1.36
C ASP A 52 -5.72 10.92 -0.66
N TYR A 53 -4.66 11.47 -1.25
CA TYR A 53 -3.41 11.67 -0.53
C TYR A 53 -3.54 12.83 0.46
N ARG A 54 -3.38 12.54 1.75
CA ARG A 54 -3.45 13.52 2.85
C ARG A 54 -2.22 13.39 3.75
N PRO A 55 -1.15 14.16 3.49
CA PRO A 55 0.11 14.01 4.23
C PRO A 55 0.10 14.67 5.61
N ALA A 56 -0.82 15.60 5.85
CA ALA A 56 -0.89 16.29 7.13
C ALA A 56 -1.47 15.36 8.23
N PRO A 57 -0.80 15.24 9.38
CA PRO A 57 -1.29 14.42 10.48
C PRO A 57 -2.55 15.03 11.11
N HIS A 58 -3.28 14.22 11.86
CA HIS A 58 -4.45 14.65 12.65
C HIS A 58 -5.64 15.15 11.81
N THR A 59 -5.65 14.91 10.50
CA THR A 59 -6.66 15.44 9.57
C THR A 59 -7.92 14.60 9.40
N VAL A 60 -7.86 13.31 9.75
CA VAL A 60 -9.02 12.39 9.70
C VAL A 60 -9.39 11.92 11.10
N THR A 61 -8.39 11.56 11.91
CA THR A 61 -8.56 11.30 13.34
C THR A 61 -7.39 11.91 14.12
N PRO A 62 -7.55 12.22 15.43
CA PRO A 62 -6.52 12.87 16.23
C PRO A 62 -5.19 12.11 16.36
N TRP A 63 -5.11 10.86 15.96
CA TRP A 63 -3.89 10.05 16.05
C TRP A 63 -3.35 9.62 14.67
N TRP A 64 -4.11 9.85 13.59
CA TRP A 64 -3.70 9.41 12.26
C TRP A 64 -2.48 10.21 11.77
N PRO A 65 -1.38 9.56 11.36
CA PRO A 65 -0.14 10.25 10.98
C PRO A 65 -0.20 10.93 9.60
N GLY A 66 -1.29 10.74 8.85
CA GLY A 66 -1.35 11.04 7.42
C GLY A 66 -1.10 9.79 6.58
N GLY A 67 -1.36 9.91 5.28
CA GLY A 67 -1.31 8.80 4.33
C GLY A 67 -2.38 8.95 3.26
N PHE A 68 -3.21 7.93 3.07
CA PHE A 68 -4.31 7.95 2.11
C PHE A 68 -5.66 7.79 2.80
N HIS A 69 -6.63 8.62 2.45
CA HIS A 69 -7.97 8.59 3.02
C HIS A 69 -9.04 8.42 1.94
N CYS A 70 -9.82 7.34 2.05
CA CYS A 70 -10.94 7.07 1.16
C CYS A 70 -12.24 7.56 1.80
N ALA A 71 -12.69 8.75 1.40
CA ALA A 71 -13.86 9.41 1.97
C ALA A 71 -15.21 8.72 1.67
N CYS A 72 -15.26 7.79 0.70
CA CYS A 72 -16.48 7.05 0.37
C CYS A 72 -17.07 6.35 1.61
N HIS A 73 -16.22 5.73 2.42
CA HIS A 73 -16.63 5.01 3.64
C HIS A 73 -15.65 5.19 4.81
N GLY A 74 -14.74 6.18 4.73
CA GLY A 74 -13.82 6.51 5.81
C GLY A 74 -12.66 5.52 6.01
N SER A 75 -12.27 4.77 4.98
CA SER A 75 -11.07 3.90 5.11
C SER A 75 -9.81 4.75 5.13
N MET A 76 -8.94 4.47 6.10
CA MET A 76 -7.66 5.16 6.26
C MET A 76 -6.50 4.21 5.97
N TYR A 77 -5.47 4.72 5.32
CA TYR A 77 -4.22 4.02 5.05
C TYR A 77 -3.03 4.87 5.50
N ASP A 78 -1.93 4.25 5.88
CA ASP A 78 -0.66 4.94 6.12
C ASP A 78 0.05 5.33 4.79
N PHE A 79 1.22 5.95 4.88
CA PHE A 79 2.02 6.36 3.72
C PHE A 79 2.56 5.20 2.88
N SER A 80 2.59 3.98 3.41
CA SER A 80 2.90 2.77 2.66
C SER A 80 1.63 2.06 2.21
N ALA A 81 0.49 2.76 2.20
CA ALA A 81 -0.83 2.28 1.83
C ALA A 81 -1.28 1.00 2.56
N ARG A 82 -0.84 0.84 3.80
CA ARG A 82 -1.32 -0.20 4.70
C ARG A 82 -2.57 0.28 5.42
N VAL A 83 -3.60 -0.55 5.46
CA VAL A 83 -4.91 -0.17 6.01
C VAL A 83 -4.84 -0.08 7.53
N LEU A 84 -5.42 0.98 8.10
CA LEU A 84 -5.55 1.12 9.54
C LEU A 84 -6.70 0.28 10.10
N GLU A 85 -6.49 -0.24 11.30
CA GLU A 85 -7.50 -0.94 12.12
C GLU A 85 -8.76 -0.08 12.26
N GLY A 86 -9.93 -0.72 12.23
CA GLY A 86 -11.24 -0.04 12.25
C GLY A 86 -11.71 0.56 10.92
N SER A 87 -10.88 0.62 9.87
CA SER A 87 -11.34 1.00 8.52
C SER A 87 -12.28 -0.06 7.93
N PRO A 88 -13.26 0.27 7.08
CA PRO A 88 -14.05 -0.76 6.36
C PRO A 88 -13.23 -1.58 5.36
N ALA A 89 -12.22 -0.99 4.73
CA ALA A 89 -11.31 -1.68 3.82
C ALA A 89 -10.68 -2.93 4.48
N PRO A 90 -10.77 -4.10 3.85
CA PRO A 90 -10.27 -5.35 4.42
C PRO A 90 -8.75 -5.52 4.25
N LEU A 91 -8.14 -4.88 3.24
CA LEU A 91 -6.77 -5.19 2.82
C LEU A 91 -5.93 -3.93 2.61
N ASN A 92 -4.61 -4.07 2.72
CA ASN A 92 -3.65 -3.07 2.23
C ASN A 92 -3.84 -2.86 0.73
N ILE A 93 -3.58 -1.65 0.23
CA ILE A 93 -3.62 -1.37 -1.21
C ILE A 93 -2.55 -2.22 -1.92
N PRO A 94 -2.89 -2.93 -3.01
CA PRO A 94 -1.95 -3.82 -3.68
C PRO A 94 -0.86 -3.04 -4.42
N ILE A 95 0.31 -3.66 -4.50
CA ILE A 95 1.46 -3.17 -5.26
C ILE A 95 1.56 -4.03 -6.50
N PRO A 96 1.48 -3.44 -7.71
CA PRO A 96 1.61 -4.21 -8.94
C PRO A 96 3.04 -4.75 -9.08
N PRO A 97 3.27 -5.79 -9.88
CA PRO A 97 4.60 -6.14 -10.36
C PRO A 97 5.24 -4.95 -11.08
N TYR A 98 6.45 -4.54 -10.68
CA TYR A 98 7.19 -3.50 -11.38
C TYR A 98 8.71 -3.63 -11.22
N TYR A 99 9.49 -3.06 -12.13
CA TYR A 99 10.93 -2.96 -11.93
C TYR A 99 11.48 -1.68 -12.54
N TRP A 100 12.62 -1.24 -12.02
CA TRP A 100 13.37 -0.12 -12.55
C TRP A 100 14.23 -0.58 -13.72
N LYS A 101 13.89 -0.16 -14.95
CA LYS A 101 14.68 -0.43 -16.16
C LYS A 101 15.94 0.46 -16.20
N THR A 102 15.82 1.68 -15.67
CA THR A 102 16.93 2.61 -15.44
C THR A 102 16.71 3.34 -14.10
N ALA A 103 17.58 4.29 -13.74
CA ALA A 103 17.37 5.12 -12.55
C ALA A 103 16.09 6.00 -12.59
N THR A 104 15.51 6.21 -13.77
CA THR A 104 14.39 7.14 -14.01
C THR A 104 13.22 6.51 -14.79
N MET A 105 13.36 5.26 -15.23
CA MET A 105 12.32 4.55 -15.98
C MET A 105 11.89 3.30 -15.24
N VAL A 106 10.59 3.22 -14.96
CA VAL A 106 9.93 2.05 -14.34
C VAL A 106 9.03 1.36 -15.35
N THR A 107 9.06 0.03 -15.36
CA THR A 107 8.11 -0.81 -16.08
C THR A 107 7.14 -1.41 -15.07
N ILE A 108 5.84 -1.33 -15.33
CA ILE A 108 4.77 -1.90 -14.49
C ILE A 108 4.07 -3.01 -15.29
N GLY A 109 3.74 -4.14 -14.65
CA GLY A 109 3.03 -5.27 -15.26
C GLY A 109 3.91 -6.42 -15.76
N GLU A 110 5.22 -6.37 -15.52
CA GLU A 110 6.16 -7.44 -15.85
C GLU A 110 7.09 -7.68 -14.65
N ALA A 111 7.10 -8.86 -14.02
CA ALA A 111 8.27 -9.21 -13.17
C ALA A 111 8.46 -10.71 -12.87
N ASN A 112 9.74 -11.07 -12.65
CA ASN A 112 10.26 -12.15 -11.80
C ASN A 112 11.71 -11.80 -11.37
N LYS A 113 12.40 -12.44 -10.42
CA LYS A 113 12.04 -13.32 -9.30
C LYS A 113 12.17 -12.46 -8.02
N SER A 114 11.17 -12.01 -7.27
CA SER A 114 9.91 -12.62 -6.84
C SER A 114 8.77 -11.59 -6.75
N GLY A 115 8.57 -10.81 -7.81
CA GLY A 115 7.38 -9.96 -8.01
C GLY A 115 6.51 -10.48 -9.15
N ILE A 116 5.96 -11.69 -9.05
CA ILE A 116 5.58 -12.48 -10.23
C ILE A 116 4.13 -12.25 -10.69
N ASP A 117 3.94 -11.78 -11.92
CA ASP A 117 3.41 -12.52 -13.09
C ASP A 117 3.06 -11.52 -14.23
N LYS A 118 3.12 -11.94 -15.51
CA LYS A 118 2.57 -11.15 -16.64
C LYS A 118 1.03 -11.07 -16.60
N ASN A 119 0.39 -11.93 -15.80
CA ASN A 119 -1.07 -12.02 -15.61
C ASN A 119 -1.51 -11.67 -14.18
N TRP A 120 -0.75 -10.80 -13.49
CA TRP A 120 -1.08 -10.40 -12.12
C TRP A 120 -2.45 -9.72 -12.04
N THR A 121 -3.30 -10.22 -11.14
CA THR A 121 -4.62 -9.70 -10.84
C THR A 121 -4.74 -9.64 -9.31
N PRO A 122 -4.85 -8.46 -8.69
CA PRO A 122 -5.00 -8.36 -7.24
C PRO A 122 -6.39 -8.82 -6.81
N ASP A 123 -6.51 -9.24 -5.54
CA ASP A 123 -7.74 -9.77 -4.93
C ASP A 123 -8.84 -8.71 -4.72
N ILE A 124 -8.70 -7.52 -5.29
CA ILE A 124 -9.63 -6.38 -5.13
C ILE A 124 -10.58 -6.21 -6.32
N TRP A 125 -10.51 -7.10 -7.31
CA TRP A 125 -11.38 -7.12 -8.49
C TRP A 125 -12.54 -8.09 -8.31
#